data_AF-A0A7W1IUC2-F1
#
_entry.id   AF-A0A7W1IUC2-F1
#
_cell.length_a   1.000
_cell.length_b   1.000
_cell.length_c   1.000
_cell.angle_alpha   90.00
_cell.angle_beta   90.00
_cell.angle_gamma   90.00
#
_symmetry.space_group_name_H-M   'P 1'
#
loop_
_entity.id
_entity.type
_entity.pdbx_description
1 polymer ?
#
loop_
_entity_poly.entity_id
_entity_poly.type
_entity_poly.pdbx_seq_one_letter_code
_entity_poly.pdbx_strand_id
1 'polypeptide(L)'
;MATYRRRLPATSSTIPTRVLLICGVALIGVSVWLVLEGRARAAGVTVGLAGVAGIAGGRFAIWNDDGLSRLFDPLLDRVFDGAVLGSIAWSEREARPAVAAGALVALGASYLSSYVRARAASLGYDVQESTVTRGIRYTLIAAGLGLGWLGRSVWAVASLAVLASLIRSIQVAKEELV
;
A
#
# COMPACT_ATOMS: atom_id res chain seq x y z
N MET A 1 -22.82 8.46 -22.20
CA MET A 1 -21.70 9.05 -22.98
C MET A 1 -21.02 10.10 -22.11
N ALA A 2 -20.04 9.70 -21.29
CA ALA A 2 -19.42 10.55 -20.28
C ALA A 2 -18.49 11.58 -20.95
N THR A 3 -18.78 12.85 -20.78
CA THR A 3 -17.97 13.96 -21.28
C THR A 3 -16.63 13.94 -20.55
N TYR A 4 -15.55 13.60 -21.25
CA TYR A 4 -14.18 13.75 -20.76
C TYR A 4 -13.87 15.25 -20.66
N ARG A 5 -14.30 15.90 -19.57
CA ARG A 5 -13.82 17.24 -19.22
C ARG A 5 -12.34 17.11 -18.91
N ARG A 6 -11.47 17.48 -19.86
CA ARG A 6 -10.10 17.90 -19.55
C ARG A 6 -10.21 19.05 -18.54
N ARG A 7 -10.01 18.76 -17.25
CA ARG A 7 -9.75 19.81 -16.27
C ARG A 7 -8.42 20.45 -16.66
N LEU A 8 -8.45 21.76 -16.84
CA LEU A 8 -7.27 22.56 -17.14
C LEU A 8 -6.25 22.34 -16.00
N PRO A 9 -4.95 22.17 -16.30
CA PRO A 9 -3.94 21.94 -15.26
C PRO A 9 -3.93 23.12 -14.29
N ALA A 10 -4.19 22.85 -13.02
CA ALA A 10 -3.94 23.82 -11.97
C ALA A 10 -2.43 24.16 -11.96
N THR A 11 -2.10 25.44 -11.94
CA THR A 11 -0.76 26.02 -12.03
C THR A 11 0.13 25.78 -10.79
N SER A 12 -0.17 24.78 -9.96
CA SER A 12 0.66 24.38 -8.81
C SER A 12 1.83 23.49 -9.27
N SER A 13 3.04 23.73 -8.75
CA SER A 13 4.19 22.89 -9.07
C SER A 13 3.94 21.45 -8.64
N THR A 14 4.02 20.50 -9.58
CA THR A 14 3.84 19.05 -9.34
C THR A 14 5.11 18.35 -8.86
N ILE A 15 6.24 19.07 -8.90
CA ILE A 15 7.57 18.65 -8.44
C ILE A 15 7.54 18.07 -7.01
N PRO A 16 7.01 18.76 -5.98
CA PRO A 16 6.99 18.23 -4.62
C PRO A 16 6.26 16.88 -4.50
N THR A 17 5.14 16.71 -5.21
CA THR A 17 4.40 15.43 -5.24
C THR A 17 5.27 14.30 -5.79
N ARG A 18 5.93 14.54 -6.92
CA ARG A 18 6.77 13.53 -7.58
C ARG A 18 8.00 13.19 -6.74
N VAL A 19 8.62 14.18 -6.11
CA VAL A 19 9.74 13.97 -5.19
C VAL A 19 9.31 13.06 -4.03
N LEU A 20 8.14 13.28 -3.42
CA LEU A 20 7.63 12.42 -2.35
C LEU A 20 7.43 10.97 -2.82
N LEU A 21 6.86 10.76 -4.01
CA LEU A 21 6.67 9.41 -4.56
C LEU A 21 8.00 8.72 -4.86
N ILE A 22 8.97 9.42 -5.44
CA ILE A 22 10.32 8.90 -5.73
C ILE A 22 11.06 8.56 -4.43
N CYS A 23 11.00 9.45 -3.43
CA CYS A 23 11.53 9.18 -2.10
C CYS A 23 10.87 7.95 -1.48
N GLY A 24 9.55 7.78 -1.65
CA GLY A 24 8.83 6.58 -1.24
C GLY A 24 9.42 5.30 -1.84
N VAL A 25 9.65 5.27 -3.16
CA VAL A 25 10.29 4.13 -3.86
C VAL A 25 11.68 3.84 -3.29
N ALA A 26 12.51 4.88 -3.15
CA ALA A 26 13.86 4.73 -2.62
C ALA A 26 13.84 4.15 -1.19
N LEU A 27 12.96 4.66 -0.33
CA LEU A 27 12.81 4.17 1.04
C LEU A 27 12.28 2.73 1.10
N ILE A 28 11.44 2.29 0.15
CA ILE A 28 11.04 0.88 0.02
C ILE A 28 12.27 0.02 -0.28
N GLY A 29 13.11 0.42 -1.24
CA GLY A 29 14.35 -0.28 -1.58
C GLY A 29 15.30 -0.42 -0.39
N VAL A 30 15.53 0.69 0.34
CA VAL A 30 16.34 0.69 1.57
C VAL A 30 15.73 -0.22 2.64
N SER A 31 14.40 -0.19 2.80
CA SER A 31 13.69 -1.03 3.77
C SER A 31 13.88 -2.52 3.47
N VAL A 32 13.73 -2.92 2.21
CA VAL A 32 13.94 -4.30 1.77
C VAL A 32 15.35 -4.76 2.07
N TRP A 33 16.35 -3.94 1.71
CA TRP A 33 17.75 -4.25 2.00
C TRP A 33 17.99 -4.43 3.50
N LEU A 34 17.46 -3.55 4.35
CA LEU A 34 17.60 -3.66 5.81
C LEU A 34 16.88 -4.87 6.41
N VAL A 35 15.71 -5.27 5.86
CA VAL A 35 15.03 -6.51 6.27
C VAL A 35 15.91 -7.72 5.95
N LEU A 36 16.47 -7.78 4.75
CA LEU A 36 17.32 -8.89 4.31
C LEU A 36 18.65 -8.97 5.08
N GLU A 37 19.20 -7.85 5.53
CA GLU A 37 20.37 -7.81 6.42
C GLU A 37 20.04 -8.16 7.88
N GLY A 38 18.77 -8.41 8.23
CA GLY A 38 18.35 -8.67 9.60
C GLY A 38 18.34 -7.44 10.51
N ARG A 39 18.49 -6.23 9.95
CA ARG A 39 18.48 -4.95 10.68
C ARG A 39 17.05 -4.46 10.94
N ALA A 40 16.26 -5.27 11.65
CA ALA A 40 14.82 -5.09 11.81
C ALA A 40 14.41 -3.70 12.34
N ARG A 41 15.12 -3.15 13.33
CA ARG A 41 14.78 -1.82 13.89
C ARG A 41 14.91 -0.69 12.86
N ALA A 42 16.02 -0.68 12.13
CA ALA A 42 16.26 0.30 11.08
C ALA A 42 15.25 0.14 9.94
N ALA A 43 14.95 -1.11 9.55
CA ALA A 43 13.91 -1.41 8.58
C ALA A 43 12.53 -0.87 9.01
N GLY A 44 12.17 -1.00 10.29
CA GLY A 44 10.90 -0.46 10.81
C GLY A 44 10.79 1.05 10.64
N VAL A 45 11.88 1.79 10.90
CA VAL A 45 11.93 3.24 10.70
C VAL A 45 11.77 3.60 9.22
N THR A 46 12.54 2.96 8.33
CA THR A 46 12.49 3.26 6.89
C THR A 46 11.16 2.88 6.26
N VAL A 47 10.52 1.79 6.71
CA VAL A 47 9.16 1.40 6.28
C VAL A 47 8.14 2.45 6.72
N GLY A 48 8.25 2.95 7.96
CA GLY A 48 7.38 4.02 8.45
C GLY A 48 7.53 5.29 7.61
N LEU A 49 8.76 5.71 7.33
CA LEU A 49 9.04 6.87 6.47
C LEU A 49 8.53 6.68 5.04
N ALA A 50 8.71 5.49 4.45
CA ALA A 50 8.17 5.16 3.13
C ALA A 50 6.64 5.29 3.11
N GLY A 51 5.97 4.78 4.15
CA GLY A 51 4.51 4.88 4.30
C GLY A 51 4.02 6.32 4.42
N VAL A 52 4.71 7.16 5.20
CA VAL A 52 4.41 8.59 5.32
C VAL A 52 4.59 9.31 3.98
N ALA A 53 5.72 9.07 3.29
CA ALA A 53 5.98 9.65 1.98
C ALA A 53 4.92 9.23 0.94
N GLY A 54 4.51 7.97 0.95
CA GLY A 54 3.46 7.45 0.07
C GLY A 54 2.09 8.10 0.33
N ILE A 55 1.65 8.18 1.59
CA ILE A 55 0.37 8.82 1.95
C ILE A 55 0.39 10.31 1.62
N ALA A 56 1.47 11.01 1.97
CA ALA A 56 1.62 12.43 1.65
C ALA A 56 1.62 12.64 0.13
N GLY A 57 2.41 11.87 -0.62
CA GLY A 57 2.49 11.92 -2.07
C GLY A 57 1.13 11.69 -2.74
N GLY A 58 0.38 10.66 -2.33
CA GLY A 58 -0.97 10.41 -2.84
C GLY A 58 -1.95 11.55 -2.55
N ARG A 59 -1.93 12.10 -1.33
CA ARG A 59 -2.78 13.26 -0.98
C ARG A 59 -2.43 14.51 -1.78
N PHE A 60 -1.14 14.81 -1.93
CA PHE A 60 -0.70 15.94 -2.74
C PHE A 60 -0.99 15.74 -4.23
N ALA A 61 -0.99 14.51 -4.73
CA ALA A 61 -1.39 14.21 -6.11
C ALA A 61 -2.85 14.56 -6.38
N ILE A 62 -3.73 14.30 -5.41
CA ILE A 62 -5.15 14.69 -5.48
C ILE A 62 -5.29 16.22 -5.39
N TRP A 63 -4.61 16.84 -4.41
CA TRP A 63 -4.73 18.28 -4.18
C TRP A 63 -4.22 19.11 -5.35
N ASN A 64 -3.07 18.73 -5.93
CA ASN A 64 -2.44 19.44 -7.04
C ASN A 64 -3.01 19.03 -8.42
N ASP A 65 -4.08 18.22 -8.47
CA ASP A 65 -4.67 17.68 -9.70
C ASP A 65 -3.63 17.05 -10.66
N ASP A 66 -2.57 16.43 -10.11
CA ASP A 66 -1.52 15.79 -10.92
C ASP A 66 -1.98 14.40 -11.36
N GLY A 67 -2.45 14.30 -12.61
CA GLY A 67 -2.96 13.06 -13.18
C GLY A 67 -1.93 11.92 -13.20
N LEU A 68 -0.66 12.24 -13.48
CA LEU A 68 0.40 11.23 -13.53
C LEU A 68 0.70 10.69 -12.13
N SER A 69 0.84 11.57 -11.14
CA SER A 69 1.08 11.15 -9.75
C SER A 69 -0.10 10.37 -9.17
N ARG A 70 -1.35 10.71 -9.54
CA ARG A 70 -2.54 9.94 -9.16
C ARG A 70 -2.57 8.54 -9.77
N LEU A 71 -2.05 8.38 -10.98
CA LEU A 71 -1.86 7.05 -11.60
C LEU A 71 -0.79 6.24 -10.86
N PHE A 72 0.30 6.87 -10.42
CA PHE A 72 1.40 6.19 -9.73
C PHE A 72 1.12 5.85 -8.26
N ASP A 73 0.26 6.58 -7.55
CA ASP A 73 0.03 6.35 -6.11
C ASP A 73 -0.44 4.92 -5.78
N PRO A 74 -1.46 4.33 -6.46
CA PRO A 74 -1.84 2.94 -6.23
C PRO A 74 -0.75 1.93 -6.63
N LEU A 75 0.07 2.25 -7.63
CA LEU A 75 1.19 1.40 -8.04
C LEU A 75 2.28 1.37 -6.97
N LEU A 76 2.60 2.53 -6.39
CA LEU A 76 3.55 2.64 -5.29
C LEU A 76 3.10 1.83 -4.07
N ASP A 77 1.80 1.82 -3.77
CA ASP A 77 1.24 1.00 -2.70
C ASP A 77 1.42 -0.50 -2.96
N ARG A 78 1.29 -0.95 -4.22
CA ARG A 78 1.55 -2.34 -4.61
C ARG A 78 3.04 -2.69 -4.56
N VAL A 79 3.91 -1.79 -5.01
CA VAL A 79 5.36 -1.96 -4.90
C VAL A 79 5.78 -2.06 -3.43
N PHE A 80 5.22 -1.23 -2.56
CA PHE A 80 5.44 -1.31 -1.11
C PHE A 80 5.03 -2.68 -0.57
N ASP A 81 3.78 -3.11 -0.81
CA ASP A 81 3.28 -4.37 -0.27
C ASP A 81 4.09 -5.56 -0.79
N GLY A 82 4.32 -5.62 -2.11
CA GLY A 82 5.10 -6.67 -2.76
C GLY A 82 6.52 -6.77 -2.23
N ALA A 83 7.22 -5.65 -2.13
CA ALA A 83 8.62 -5.64 -1.75
C ALA A 83 8.82 -5.85 -0.24
N VAL A 84 8.08 -5.12 0.60
CA VAL A 84 8.23 -5.19 2.06
C VAL A 84 7.68 -6.51 2.62
N LEU A 85 6.45 -6.91 2.28
CA LEU A 85 5.92 -8.19 2.76
C LEU A 85 6.65 -9.37 2.13
N GLY A 86 7.08 -9.26 0.86
CA GLY A 86 7.89 -10.27 0.19
C GLY A 86 9.25 -10.48 0.86
N SER A 87 9.95 -9.40 1.23
CA SER A 87 11.23 -9.50 1.96
C SER A 87 11.07 -10.07 3.37
N ILE A 88 9.99 -9.72 4.09
CA ILE A 88 9.64 -10.33 5.38
C ILE A 88 9.38 -11.83 5.20
N ALA A 89 8.56 -12.22 4.20
CA ALA A 89 8.28 -13.61 3.92
C ALA A 89 9.54 -14.40 3.59
N TRP A 90 10.42 -13.83 2.76
CA TRP A 90 11.69 -14.45 2.39
C TRP A 90 12.63 -14.61 3.57
N SER A 91 12.82 -13.57 4.37
CA SER A 91 13.75 -13.58 5.52
C SER A 91 13.30 -14.51 6.64
N GLU A 92 11.99 -14.64 6.87
CA GLU A 92 11.44 -15.41 7.99
C GLU A 92 11.10 -16.88 7.65
N ARG A 93 11.26 -17.30 6.39
CA ARG A 93 10.78 -18.60 5.89
C ARG A 93 11.31 -19.81 6.66
N GLU A 94 12.55 -19.76 7.12
CA GLU A 94 13.22 -20.86 7.85
C GLU A 94 13.05 -20.70 9.36
N ALA A 95 13.33 -19.51 9.90
CA ALA A 95 13.33 -19.27 11.34
C ALA A 95 11.92 -19.23 11.95
N ARG A 96 10.95 -18.63 11.25
CA ARG A 96 9.58 -18.40 11.73
C ARG A 96 8.58 -18.57 10.59
N PRO A 97 8.33 -19.80 10.10
CA PRO A 97 7.49 -20.04 8.92
C PRO A 97 6.06 -19.49 9.07
N ALA A 98 5.51 -19.44 10.29
CA ALA A 98 4.20 -18.83 10.55
C ALA A 98 4.18 -17.32 10.26
N VAL A 99 5.29 -16.60 10.48
CA VAL A 99 5.41 -15.18 10.13
C VAL A 99 5.51 -15.01 8.63
N ALA A 100 6.28 -15.86 7.96
CA ALA A 100 6.38 -15.85 6.50
C ALA A 100 5.02 -16.12 5.84
N ALA A 101 4.28 -17.13 6.32
CA ALA A 101 2.94 -17.43 5.85
C ALA A 101 1.98 -16.25 6.05
N GLY A 102 1.98 -15.61 7.23
CA GLY A 102 1.17 -14.42 7.47
C GLY A 102 1.49 -13.27 6.52
N ALA A 103 2.77 -13.07 6.18
CA ALA A 103 3.19 -12.03 5.24
C ALA A 103 2.71 -12.33 3.81
N LEU A 104 2.74 -13.60 3.39
CA LEU A 104 2.19 -14.02 2.10
C LEU A 104 0.65 -13.88 2.04
N VAL A 105 -0.06 -14.19 3.12
CA VAL A 105 -1.52 -13.98 3.20
C VAL A 105 -1.85 -12.49 3.12
N ALA A 106 -1.14 -11.65 3.86
CA ALA A 106 -1.28 -10.20 3.79
C ALA A 106 -1.04 -9.67 2.37
N LEU A 107 0.03 -10.14 1.71
CA LEU A 107 0.38 -9.76 0.36
C LEU A 107 -0.72 -10.14 -0.64
N GLY A 108 -1.15 -11.41 -0.62
CA GLY A 108 -2.19 -11.92 -1.51
C GLY A 108 -3.52 -11.19 -1.33
N ALA A 109 -3.95 -10.97 -0.08
CA ALA A 109 -5.18 -10.24 0.21
C ALA A 109 -5.11 -8.77 -0.20
N SER A 110 -3.95 -8.11 -0.04
CA SER A 110 -3.77 -6.73 -0.49
C SER A 110 -3.86 -6.61 -2.02
N TYR A 111 -3.24 -7.54 -2.75
CA TYR A 111 -3.32 -7.58 -4.22
C TYR A 111 -4.72 -7.93 -4.71
N LEU A 112 -5.41 -8.89 -4.08
CA LEU A 112 -6.80 -9.21 -4.39
C LEU A 112 -7.70 -7.98 -4.21
N SER A 113 -7.56 -7.27 -3.10
CA SER A 113 -8.31 -6.05 -2.82
C SER A 113 -8.06 -4.96 -3.87
N SER A 114 -6.81 -4.81 -4.33
CA SER A 114 -6.45 -3.91 -5.43
C SER A 114 -7.08 -4.32 -6.75
N TYR A 115 -7.04 -5.62 -7.06
CA TYR A 115 -7.57 -6.18 -8.29
C TYR A 115 -9.09 -6.01 -8.36
N VAL A 116 -9.81 -6.33 -7.28
CA VAL A 116 -11.27 -6.15 -7.19
C VAL A 116 -11.63 -4.70 -7.48
N ARG A 117 -10.90 -3.72 -6.91
CA ARG A 117 -11.14 -2.30 -7.20
C ARG A 117 -10.91 -1.96 -8.66
N ALA A 118 -9.77 -2.37 -9.22
CA ALA A 118 -9.43 -2.08 -10.60
C ALA A 118 -10.44 -2.70 -11.58
N ARG A 119 -10.89 -3.93 -11.29
CA ARG A 119 -11.92 -4.62 -12.08
C ARG A 119 -13.27 -3.93 -11.97
N ALA A 120 -13.68 -3.55 -10.77
CA ALA A 120 -14.92 -2.81 -10.54
C ALA A 120 -14.92 -1.47 -11.30
N ALA A 121 -13.83 -0.72 -11.24
CA ALA A 121 -13.68 0.53 -11.99
C ALA A 121 -13.78 0.30 -13.51
N SER A 122 -13.26 -0.83 -14.04
CA SER A 122 -13.39 -1.17 -15.46
C SER A 122 -14.84 -1.52 -15.88
N LEU A 123 -15.67 -1.92 -14.93
CA LEU A 123 -17.10 -2.17 -15.12
C LEU A 123 -17.96 -0.92 -14.88
N GLY A 124 -17.35 0.20 -14.47
CA GLY A 124 -18.05 1.46 -14.18
C GLY A 124 -18.56 1.59 -12.74
N TYR A 125 -18.24 0.64 -11.85
CA TYR A 125 -18.61 0.70 -10.44
C TYR A 125 -17.69 1.63 -9.65
N ASP A 126 -18.29 2.44 -8.77
CA ASP A 126 -17.53 3.31 -7.86
C ASP A 126 -17.19 2.56 -6.57
N VAL A 127 -15.92 2.23 -6.40
CA VAL A 127 -15.43 1.51 -5.23
C VAL A 127 -14.46 2.38 -4.45
N GLN A 128 -14.87 2.69 -3.22
CA GLN A 128 -14.12 3.56 -2.33
C GLN A 128 -12.77 2.96 -1.89
N GLU A 129 -11.79 3.84 -1.75
CA GLU A 129 -10.48 3.53 -1.17
C GLU A 129 -10.32 4.22 0.19
N SER A 130 -9.79 3.47 1.16
CA SER A 130 -9.55 3.97 2.51
C SER A 130 -8.06 4.25 2.71
N THR A 131 -7.69 5.53 2.77
CA THR A 131 -6.34 5.96 3.20
C THR A 131 -6.04 5.49 4.62
N VAL A 132 -7.06 5.36 5.48
CA VAL A 132 -6.91 4.92 6.87
C VAL A 132 -6.40 3.48 6.94
N THR A 133 -6.99 2.56 6.16
CA THR A 133 -6.55 1.15 6.12
C THR A 133 -5.08 1.04 5.71
N ARG A 134 -4.68 1.86 4.74
CA ARG A 134 -3.30 1.93 4.23
C ARG A 134 -2.34 2.46 5.30
N GLY A 135 -2.71 3.52 6.02
CA GLY A 135 -1.94 4.05 7.15
C GLY A 135 -1.79 3.06 8.32
N ILE A 136 -2.87 2.36 8.67
CA ILE A 136 -2.82 1.31 9.71
C ILE A 136 -1.85 0.19 9.28
N ARG A 137 -1.93 -0.26 8.03
CA ARG A 137 -1.02 -1.29 7.50
C ARG A 137 0.44 -0.88 7.63
N TYR A 138 0.80 0.31 7.13
CA TYR A 138 2.19 0.79 7.20
C TYR A 138 2.68 0.90 8.64
N THR A 139 1.83 1.41 9.54
CA THR A 139 2.15 1.57 10.96
C THR A 139 2.37 0.22 11.63
N LEU A 140 1.52 -0.78 11.35
CA LEU A 140 1.66 -2.12 11.90
C LEU A 140 2.96 -2.78 11.44
N ILE A 141 3.32 -2.68 10.16
CA ILE A 141 4.56 -3.26 9.64
C ILE A 141 5.78 -2.55 10.26
N ALA A 142 5.77 -1.22 10.27
CA ALA A 142 6.83 -0.41 10.86
C ALA A 142 7.03 -0.70 12.36
N ALA A 143 5.94 -0.76 13.13
CA ALA A 143 5.98 -1.10 14.55
C ALA A 143 6.41 -2.55 14.79
N GLY A 144 5.97 -3.49 13.95
CA GLY A 144 6.37 -4.90 14.01
C GLY A 144 7.87 -5.10 13.88
N LEU A 145 8.47 -4.44 12.89
CA LEU A 145 9.92 -4.44 12.65
C LEU A 145 10.68 -3.64 13.72
N GLY A 146 10.19 -2.45 14.07
CA GLY A 146 10.82 -1.53 15.01
C GLY A 146 10.84 -2.01 16.46
N LEU A 147 9.73 -2.59 16.93
CA LEU A 147 9.53 -3.02 18.32
C LEU A 147 9.79 -4.51 18.54
N GLY A 148 10.10 -5.27 17.49
CA GLY A 148 10.35 -6.71 17.58
C GLY A 148 9.09 -7.56 17.72
N TRP A 149 7.91 -7.02 17.41
CA TRP A 149 6.62 -7.72 17.48
C TRP A 149 6.14 -8.27 16.13
N LEU A 150 7.09 -8.53 15.22
CA LEU A 150 6.85 -8.87 13.82
C LEU A 150 5.79 -9.97 13.62
N GLY A 151 5.78 -11.01 14.44
CA GLY A 151 4.81 -12.08 14.30
C GLY A 151 3.37 -11.62 14.53
N ARG A 152 3.11 -10.84 15.58
CA ARG A 152 1.76 -10.32 15.87
C ARG A 152 1.34 -9.28 14.85
N SER A 153 2.26 -8.40 14.45
CA SER A 153 1.96 -7.33 13.50
C SER A 153 1.63 -7.88 12.11
N VAL A 154 2.36 -8.90 11.64
CA VAL A 154 2.12 -9.50 10.32
C VAL A 154 0.74 -10.16 10.26
N TRP A 155 0.34 -10.89 11.31
CA TRP A 155 -1.01 -11.46 11.37
C TRP A 155 -2.10 -10.39 11.49
N ALA A 156 -1.86 -9.31 12.24
CA ALA A 156 -2.78 -8.17 12.27
C ALA A 156 -2.94 -7.52 10.88
N VAL A 157 -1.84 -7.37 10.13
CA VAL A 157 -1.84 -6.86 8.75
C VAL A 157 -2.57 -7.83 7.82
N ALA A 158 -2.35 -9.14 7.97
CA ALA A 158 -3.03 -10.16 7.19
C ALA A 158 -4.55 -10.12 7.40
N SER A 159 -5.00 -10.08 8.65
CA SER A 159 -6.41 -9.95 9.01
C SER A 159 -7.02 -8.66 8.44
N LEU A 160 -6.31 -7.53 8.57
CA LEU A 160 -6.75 -6.25 8.01
C LEU A 160 -6.89 -6.31 6.48
N ALA A 161 -5.91 -6.89 5.79
CA ALA A 161 -5.91 -7.02 4.33
C ALA A 161 -7.02 -7.94 3.83
N VAL A 162 -7.25 -9.07 4.51
CA VAL A 162 -8.36 -9.99 4.20
C VAL A 162 -9.70 -9.29 4.40
N LEU A 163 -9.91 -8.64 5.54
CA LEU A 163 -11.13 -7.91 5.81
C LEU A 163 -11.38 -6.79 4.78
N ALA A 164 -10.34 -6.01 4.45
CA ALA A 164 -10.43 -4.96 3.44
C ALA A 164 -10.76 -5.53 2.05
N SER A 165 -10.22 -6.70 1.69
CA SER A 165 -10.57 -7.41 0.46
C SER A 165 -12.03 -7.84 0.44
N LEU A 166 -12.53 -8.45 1.52
CA LEU A 166 -13.91 -8.91 1.64
C LEU A 166 -14.91 -7.75 1.58
N ILE A 167 -14.69 -6.69 2.37
CA ILE A 167 -15.54 -5.50 2.36
C ILE A 167 -15.64 -4.93 0.95
N ARG A 168 -14.52 -4.89 0.23
CA ARG A 168 -14.48 -4.37 -1.13
C ARG A 168 -15.22 -5.26 -2.12
N SER A 169 -15.08 -6.58 -2.04
CA SER A 169 -15.87 -7.50 -2.85
C SER A 169 -17.37 -7.36 -2.58
N ILE A 170 -17.76 -7.13 -1.31
CA ILE A 170 -19.16 -6.88 -0.94
C ILE A 170 -19.66 -5.54 -1.51
N GLN A 171 -18.84 -4.49 -1.52
CA GLN A 171 -19.21 -3.21 -2.16
C GLN A 171 -19.50 -3.41 -3.65
N VAL A 172 -18.66 -4.16 -4.35
CA VAL A 172 -18.88 -4.48 -5.77
C VAL A 172 -20.17 -5.26 -5.97
N ALA A 173 -20.44 -6.27 -5.13
CA ALA A 173 -21.68 -7.03 -5.21
C ALA A 173 -22.93 -6.19 -4.95
N LYS A 174 -22.83 -5.14 -4.13
CA LYS A 174 -23.94 -4.20 -3.90
C LYS A 174 -24.20 -3.31 -5.10
N GLU A 175 -23.14 -2.82 -5.75
CA GLU A 175 -23.26 -1.99 -6.96
C GLU A 175 -23.89 -2.75 -8.14
N GLU A 176 -23.64 -4.06 -8.26
CA GLU A 176 -24.26 -4.90 -9.30
C GLU A 176 -25.77 -5.11 -9.10
N LEU A 177 -26.25 -5.07 -7.85
CA LEU A 177 -27.65 -5.37 -7.50
C LEU A 177 -28.58 -4.14 -7.55
N VAL A 178 -28.04 -2.94 -7.82
CA VAL A 178 -28.77 -1.67 -7.89
C VAL A 178 -28.95 -1.26 -9.35
#